data_AF-A0A7J2ZF70-F1
#
_entry.id   AF-A0A7J2ZF70-F1
#
_cell.length_a   1.000
_cell.length_b   1.000
_cell.length_c   1.000
_cell.angle_alpha   90.00
_cell.angle_beta   90.00
_cell.angle_gamma   90.00
#
_symmetry.space_group_name_H-M   'P 1'
#
loop_
_entity.id
_entity.type
_entity.pdbx_description
1 polymer ?
#
loop_
_entity_poly.entity_id
_entity_poly.type
_entity_poly.pdbx_seq_one_letter_code
_entity_poly.pdbx_strand_id
1 'polypeptide(L)' 'MEFGRKADFGPKPVQVGDERDVTIEAVASKGDGIAKVEGFVIFVPNAKVGEKLKVRITEVKRTCAIAEKIGEATV' A
#
# COMPACT_ATOMS: atom_id res chain seq x y z
N MET A 1 -16.78 28.22 26.15
CA MET A 1 -15.67 27.99 25.19
C MET A 1 -15.64 26.51 24.91
N GLU A 2 -16.25 26.12 23.80
CA GLU A 2 -16.36 24.74 23.35
C GLU A 2 -15.02 24.36 22.70
N PHE A 3 -14.23 23.55 23.39
CA PHE A 3 -13.08 22.91 22.79
C PHE A 3 -13.60 21.87 21.81
N GLY A 4 -13.84 22.29 20.56
CA GLY A 4 -14.02 21.45 19.39
C GLY A 4 -12.75 20.68 19.06
N ARG A 5 -12.28 19.87 20.02
CA ARG A 5 -11.30 18.83 19.82
C ARG A 5 -12.01 17.72 19.05
N LYS A 6 -11.66 17.62 17.77
CA LYS A 6 -11.07 16.42 17.13
C LYS A 6 -11.41 16.51 15.66
N ALA A 7 -10.39 16.86 14.87
CA ALA A 7 -10.39 16.62 13.45
C ALA A 7 -10.93 15.22 13.16
N ASP A 8 -11.89 15.15 12.24
CA ASP A 8 -12.56 13.96 11.69
C ASP A 8 -11.61 13.00 10.96
N PHE A 9 -10.52 12.59 11.61
CA PHE A 9 -9.74 11.43 11.23
C PHE A 9 -10.38 10.21 11.90
N GLY A 10 -11.48 9.72 11.32
CA GLY A 10 -11.94 8.36 11.58
C GLY A 10 -10.78 7.37 11.40
N PRO A 11 -10.76 6.23 12.10
CA PRO A 11 -9.65 5.28 12.04
C PRO A 11 -9.51 4.77 10.61
N LYS A 12 -8.54 5.32 9.87
CA LYS A 12 -8.19 4.77 8.57
C LYS A 12 -7.52 3.42 8.86
N PRO A 13 -8.02 2.31 8.27
CA PRO A 13 -7.48 0.97 8.51
C PRO A 13 -6.02 0.80 8.03
N VAL A 14 -5.52 1.79 7.29
CA VAL A 14 -4.15 1.90 6.79
C VAL A 14 -3.66 3.33 6.98
N GLN A 15 -2.45 3.48 7.54
CA GLN A 15 -1.79 4.77 7.70
C GLN A 15 -0.75 4.98 6.60
N VAL A 16 -0.61 6.22 6.15
CA VAL A 16 0.54 6.61 5.32
C VAL A 16 1.80 6.45 6.16
N GLY A 17 2.79 5.78 5.60
CA GLY A 17 4.04 5.42 6.23
C GLY A 17 4.07 3.99 6.78
N ASP A 18 2.95 3.28 6.81
CA ASP A 18 2.85 1.92 7.33
C ASP A 18 3.48 0.91 6.36
N GLU A 19 4.26 -0.03 6.90
CA GLU A 19 4.97 -1.05 6.14
C GLU A 19 4.25 -2.38 6.28
N ARG A 20 3.86 -2.98 5.16
CA ARG A 20 3.27 -4.33 5.15
C ARG A 20 3.92 -5.23 4.13
N ASP A 21 3.99 -6.49 4.50
CA ASP A 21 4.37 -7.56 3.61
C ASP A 21 3.18 -7.91 2.71
N VAL A 22 3.36 -7.75 1.41
CA VAL A 22 2.34 -8.09 0.41
C VAL A 22 2.92 -9.06 -0.61
N THR A 23 2.05 -9.91 -1.13
CA THR A 23 2.39 -10.81 -2.23
C THR A 23 1.94 -10.16 -3.53
N ILE A 24 2.86 -10.06 -4.49
CA ILE A 24 2.54 -9.55 -5.82
C ILE A 24 1.98 -10.69 -6.66
N GLU A 25 0.69 -10.62 -6.94
CA GLU A 25 -0.04 -11.63 -7.73
C GLU A 25 0.13 -11.38 -9.23
N ALA A 26 0.33 -10.13 -9.64
CA ALA A 26 0.48 -9.75 -11.04
C ALA A 26 1.34 -8.49 -11.19
N VAL A 27 1.92 -8.31 -12.38
CA VAL A 27 2.63 -7.10 -12.78
C VAL A 27 2.09 -6.65 -14.13
N ALA A 28 1.82 -5.35 -14.28
CA ALA A 28 1.46 -4.74 -15.55
C ALA A 28 2.68 -4.68 -16.48
N SER A 29 2.46 -4.60 -17.80
CA SER A 29 3.55 -4.53 -18.80
C SER A 29 4.51 -3.35 -18.62
N LYS A 30 4.14 -2.33 -17.83
CA LYS A 30 5.00 -1.18 -17.49
C LYS A 30 5.91 -1.42 -16.27
N GLY A 31 5.79 -2.56 -15.59
CA GLY A 31 6.54 -2.86 -14.36
C GLY A 31 5.84 -2.42 -13.08
N ASP A 32 4.53 -2.13 -13.14
CA ASP A 32 3.70 -1.85 -11.97
C ASP A 32 3.19 -3.15 -11.36
N GLY A 33 3.60 -3.47 -10.14
CA GLY A 33 3.09 -4.62 -9.40
C GLY A 33 1.72 -4.34 -8.80
N ILE A 34 0.86 -5.35 -8.91
CA ILE A 34 -0.51 -5.34 -8.41
C ILE A 34 -0.57 -6.34 -7.27
N ALA A 35 -0.75 -5.81 -6.06
CA ALA A 35 -1.01 -6.61 -4.87
C ALA A 35 -2.49 -6.54 -4.51
N LYS A 36 -3.08 -7.70 -4.23
CA LYS A 36 -4.47 -7.80 -3.77
C LYS A 36 -4.49 -8.38 -2.37
N VAL A 37 -4.99 -7.61 -1.42
CA VAL A 37 -5.09 -8.01 -0.01
C VAL A 37 -6.56 -7.92 0.40
N GLU A 38 -7.21 -9.05 0.62
CA GLU A 38 -8.60 -9.12 1.13
C GLU A 38 -9.61 -8.24 0.37
N GLY A 39 -9.47 -8.15 -0.96
CA GLY A 39 -10.33 -7.32 -1.82
C GLY A 39 -9.88 -5.85 -1.95
N PHE A 40 -8.80 -5.47 -1.28
CA PHE A 40 -8.16 -4.16 -1.41
C PHE A 40 -7.01 -4.21 -2.42
N VAL A 41 -7.01 -3.27 -3.37
CA VAL A 41 -6.00 -3.19 -4.42
C VAL A 41 -4.92 -2.21 -4.01
N ILE A 42 -3.68 -2.68 -3.98
CA ILE A 42 -2.50 -1.91 -3.67
C ILE A 42 -1.61 -1.87 -4.92
N PHE A 43 -1.32 -0.66 -5.39
CA PHE A 43 -0.43 -0.44 -6.51
C PHE A 43 0.98 -0.23 -6.00
N VAL A 44 1.93 -1.02 -6.54
CA VAL A 44 3.34 -1.03 -6.12
C VAL A 44 4.21 -0.87 -7.35
N PRO A 45 4.80 0.31 -7.63
CA PRO A 45 5.69 0.48 -8.76
C PRO A 45 6.98 -0.32 -8.54
N ASN A 46 7.57 -0.81 -9.63
CA ASN A 46 8.82 -1.60 -9.62
C ASN A 46 8.72 -2.97 -8.91
N ALA A 47 7.53 -3.48 -8.64
CA ALA A 47 7.33 -4.80 -8.05
C ALA A 47 7.33 -5.92 -9.12
N LYS A 48 7.66 -7.15 -8.69
CA LYS A 48 7.75 -8.34 -9.55
C LYS A 48 6.70 -9.37 -9.14
N VAL A 49 6.10 -10.03 -10.13
CA VAL A 49 5.10 -11.08 -9.90
C VAL A 49 5.74 -12.30 -9.22
N GLY A 50 5.05 -12.87 -8.24
CA GLY A 50 5.52 -14.04 -7.50
C GLY A 50 6.50 -13.72 -6.36
N GLU A 51 6.90 -12.46 -6.18
CA GLU A 51 7.72 -12.04 -5.05
C GLU A 51 6.87 -11.56 -3.87
N LYS A 52 7.31 -11.91 -2.66
CA LYS A 52 6.83 -11.34 -1.41
C LYS A 52 7.81 -10.27 -0.99
N LEU A 53 7.35 -9.02 -1.00
CA LEU A 53 8.18 -7.90 -0.63
C LEU A 53 7.44 -6.97 0.32
N LYS A 54 8.24 -6.20 1.05
CA LYS A 54 7.73 -5.19 1.95
C LYS A 54 7.42 -3.92 1.19
N VAL A 55 6.20 -3.45 1.34
CA VAL A 55 5.72 -2.21 0.72
C VAL A 55 5.35 -1.23 1.81
N ARG A 56 5.65 0.04 1.55
CA ARG A 56 5.29 1.14 2.43
C ARG A 56 4.15 1.92 1.79
N ILE A 57 3.05 2.05 2.50
CA ILE A 57 1.91 2.83 2.02
C ILE A 57 2.30 4.29 2.01
N THR A 58 2.32 4.93 0.84
CA THR A 58 2.56 6.38 0.72
C THR A 58 1.29 7.17 0.57
N GLU A 59 0.25 6.56 0.00
CA GLU A 59 -1.02 7.24 -0.17
C GLU A 59 -2.19 6.27 -0.02
N VAL A 60 -3.19 6.65 0.76
CA VAL A 60 -4.43 5.89 0.95
C VAL A 60 -5.57 6.66 0.33
N LYS A 61 -6.24 6.06 -0.65
CA LYS A 61 -7.48 6.57 -1.27
C LYS A 61 -8.69 5.83 -0.69
N ARG A 62 -9.90 6.25 -1.11
CA ARG A 62 -11.18 5.70 -0.61
C ARG A 62 -11.35 4.19 -0.88
N THR A 63 -10.77 3.68 -1.97
CA THR A 63 -10.97 2.29 -2.44
C THR A 63 -9.67 1.57 -2.85
N CYS A 64 -8.53 2.26 -2.81
CA CYS A 64 -7.23 1.73 -3.18
C CYS A 64 -6.12 2.44 -2.41
N ALA A 65 -4.95 1.82 -2.31
CA ALA A 65 -3.75 2.48 -1.78
C ALA A 65 -2.62 2.43 -2.81
N ILE A 66 -1.78 3.46 -2.74
CA ILE A 66 -0.48 3.50 -3.40
C ILE A 66 0.54 3.17 -2.32
N ALA A 67 1.36 2.18 -2.61
CA ALA A 67 2.48 1.80 -1.78
C ALA A 67 3.73 1.71 -2.65
N GLU A 68 4.90 1.88 -2.05
CA GLU A 68 6.18 1.78 -2.74
C GLU A 68 6.94 0.61 -2.15
N LYS A 69 7.65 -0.14 -2.99
CA LYS A 69 8.56 -1.16 -2.49
C LYS A 69 9.72 -0.48 -1.76
N ILE A 70 9.99 -0.92 -0.54
CA ILE A 70 11.07 -0.38 0.31
C ILE A 70 12.22 -1.37 0.52
N GLY A 71 12.14 -2.55 -0.11
CA GLY A 71 13.20 -3.54 -0.12
C GLY A 71 13.35 -4.18 -1.49
N GLU A 72 14.59 -4.19 -1.99
CA GLU A 72 15.02 -5.11 -3.04
C GLU A 72 15.21 -6.48 -2.40
N ALA A 73 14.37 -7.45 -2.75
CA ALA A 73 14.76 -8.84 -2.60
C ALA A 73 15.87 -9.08 -3.64
N THR A 74 17.12 -8.83 -3.23
CA THR A 74 18.30 -9.22 -4.00
C THR A 74 18.34 -10.75 -3.97
N VAL A 75 17.97 -11.37 -5.10
CA VAL A 75 18.27 -12.78 -5.41
C VAL A 75 19.38 -12.86 -6.44
#